data_AF-A0A7Y2NY58-F1
#
_entry.id   AF-A0A7Y2NY58-F1
#
_cell.length_a   1.000
_cell.length_b   1.000
_cell.length_c   1.000
_cell.angle_alpha   90.00
_cell.angle_beta   90.00
_cell.angle_gamma   90.00
#
_symmetry.space_group_name_H-M   'P 1'
#
loop_
_entity.id
_entity.type
_entity.pdbx_description
1 polymer ?
#
loop_
_entity_poly.entity_id
_entity_poly.type
_entity_poly.pdbx_seq_one_letter_code
_entity_poly.pdbx_strand_id
1 'polypeptide(L)'
;MRTPRLSDERGIALVMAVFAIVVIGALVAGTFFAGRLEQRTGLNAMSGAQSFEAAEAGLTDVLDNWDTSIYNAMATGDTMTLPSVSMGGNTWYVNRVTRMNDNLFQIISAGAKADAGGNIMAQRVVGTFARLIMPLVDMTAAITVNGTMTIGGSTEVSGVDENPVGWSGSCATPTDTLAGIRSSSTTVNTNGANCSGLACVEGDPQFQGGDPTVDSTIFNDFGGISFDELAAMADIQVSGTRTGLAPSLTVAVPPRCDRSDDNNWGEPYFGTGFAACFNYFPIIYAPHNVRISGGRGQGILLVEGDLELSGGMEFYGPVIVQGRVRSTGTGGHIFGGLMAAQVDLDPSTLTGNSLAQFSSCALERALRAAATARPLGERAWMQVYSLN
;
A
#
# COMPACT_ATOMS: atom_id res chain seq x y z
N MET A 1 -2.62 -107.20 14.84
CA MET A 1 -1.88 -106.01 14.38
C MET A 1 -2.45 -105.59 13.03
N ARG A 2 -3.16 -104.47 12.97
CA ARG A 2 -3.78 -103.93 11.75
C ARG A 2 -2.79 -102.91 11.19
N THR A 3 -2.09 -103.26 10.12
CA THR A 3 -1.20 -102.32 9.43
C THR A 3 -2.06 -101.23 8.75
N PRO A 4 -1.73 -99.94 8.87
CA PRO A 4 -2.46 -98.90 8.18
C PRO A 4 -2.21 -99.05 6.68
N ARG A 5 -3.28 -99.04 5.88
CA ARG A 5 -3.15 -98.83 4.44
C ARG A 5 -2.70 -97.38 4.25
N LEU A 6 -1.46 -97.17 3.83
CA LEU A 6 -1.03 -95.91 3.25
C LEU A 6 -1.80 -95.74 1.94
N SER A 7 -2.82 -94.87 1.97
CA SER A 7 -3.48 -94.38 0.76
C SER A 7 -2.43 -93.71 -0.12
N ASP A 8 -2.37 -94.12 -1.39
CA ASP A 8 -1.47 -93.55 -2.38
C ASP A 8 -2.00 -92.17 -2.82
N GLU A 9 -1.83 -91.16 -1.96
CA GLU A 9 -2.25 -89.76 -2.16
C GLU A 9 -1.23 -88.95 -2.97
N ARG A 10 -0.33 -89.63 -3.70
CA ARG A 10 0.81 -89.02 -4.39
C ARG A 10 0.44 -88.08 -5.56
N GLY A 11 -0.78 -88.19 -6.11
CA GLY A 11 -1.26 -87.31 -7.19
C GLY A 11 -1.98 -86.05 -6.74
N ILE A 12 -2.74 -86.09 -5.64
CA ILE A 12 -3.54 -84.95 -5.14
C ILE A 12 -2.70 -83.93 -4.39
N ALA A 13 -1.66 -84.37 -3.68
CA ALA A 13 -0.80 -83.48 -2.90
C ALA A 13 -0.11 -82.39 -3.75
N LEU A 14 0.33 -82.73 -4.97
CA LEU A 14 0.94 -81.78 -5.90
C LEU A 14 -0.07 -80.73 -6.38
N VAL A 15 -1.27 -81.15 -6.76
CA VAL A 15 -2.32 -80.24 -7.25
C VAL A 15 -2.79 -79.30 -6.14
N MET A 16 -2.95 -79.81 -4.90
CA MET A 16 -3.28 -78.99 -3.73
C MET A 16 -2.16 -77.99 -3.39
N ALA A 17 -0.90 -78.40 -3.48
CA ALA A 17 0.23 -77.52 -3.24
C ALA A 17 0.32 -76.40 -4.30
N VAL A 18 0.12 -76.72 -5.58
CA VAL A 18 0.10 -75.72 -6.67
C VAL A 18 -1.07 -74.76 -6.50
N PHE A 19 -2.27 -75.28 -6.20
CA PHE A 19 -3.44 -74.45 -5.95
C PHE A 19 -3.21 -73.52 -4.75
N ALA A 20 -2.66 -74.03 -3.65
CA ALA A 20 -2.32 -73.23 -2.47
C ALA A 20 -1.30 -72.13 -2.80
N ILE A 21 -0.25 -72.42 -3.58
CA ILE A 21 0.73 -71.42 -4.01
C ILE A 21 0.10 -70.34 -4.89
N VAL A 22 -0.80 -70.70 -5.81
CA VAL A 22 -1.52 -69.74 -6.66
C VAL A 22 -2.41 -68.83 -5.82
N VAL A 23 -3.14 -69.39 -4.84
CA VAL A 23 -3.99 -68.61 -3.94
C VAL A 23 -3.15 -67.67 -3.08
N ILE A 24 -2.05 -68.14 -2.50
CA ILE A 24 -1.13 -67.29 -1.71
C ILE A 24 -0.52 -66.21 -2.59
N GLY A 25 -0.09 -66.55 -3.81
CA GLY A 25 0.46 -65.60 -4.77
C GLY A 25 -0.54 -64.49 -5.14
N ALA A 26 -1.80 -64.86 -5.36
CA ALA A 26 -2.88 -63.90 -5.61
C ALA A 26 -3.14 -62.98 -4.41
N LEU A 27 -3.12 -63.51 -3.18
CA LEU A 27 -3.28 -62.73 -1.95
C LEU A 27 -2.11 -61.75 -1.74
N VAL A 28 -0.86 -62.21 -1.90
CA VAL A 28 0.32 -61.36 -1.77
C VAL A 28 0.31 -60.25 -2.82
N ALA A 29 0.01 -60.58 -4.08
CA ALA A 29 -0.12 -59.58 -5.14
C ALA A 29 -1.22 -58.55 -4.84
N GLY A 30 -2.37 -59.00 -4.31
CA GLY A 30 -3.47 -58.12 -3.89
C GLY A 30 -3.05 -57.15 -2.79
N THR A 31 -2.43 -57.64 -1.72
CA THR A 31 -1.97 -56.79 -0.60
C THR A 31 -0.90 -55.77 -1.01
N PHE A 32 0.06 -56.18 -1.85
CA PHE A 32 1.13 -55.30 -2.31
C PHE A 32 0.63 -54.23 -3.28
N PHE A 33 -0.33 -54.57 -4.14
CA PHE A 33 -1.00 -53.60 -5.01
C PHE A 33 -1.78 -52.55 -4.21
N ALA A 34 -2.56 -52.99 -3.22
CA ALA A 34 -3.29 -52.09 -2.32
C ALA A 34 -2.34 -51.15 -1.56
N GLY A 35 -1.25 -51.68 -0.99
CA GLY A 35 -0.26 -50.87 -0.27
C GLY A 35 0.42 -49.82 -1.17
N ARG A 36 0.73 -50.14 -2.43
CA ARG A 36 1.27 -49.16 -3.39
C ARG A 36 0.26 -48.07 -3.74
N LEU A 37 -1.02 -48.42 -3.86
CA LEU A 37 -2.07 -47.46 -4.13
C LEU A 37 -2.26 -46.50 -2.96
N GLU A 38 -2.28 -47.01 -1.74
CA GLU A 38 -2.34 -46.20 -0.51
C GLU A 38 -1.15 -45.27 -0.39
N GLN A 39 0.07 -45.76 -0.64
CA GLN A 39 1.26 -44.92 -0.62
C GLN A 39 1.19 -43.79 -1.65
N ARG A 40 0.77 -44.07 -2.89
CA ARG A 40 0.63 -43.04 -3.93
C ARG A 40 -0.47 -42.04 -3.61
N THR A 41 -1.61 -42.51 -3.10
CA THR A 41 -2.70 -41.63 -2.67
C THR A 41 -2.26 -40.74 -1.51
N GLY A 42 -1.52 -41.28 -0.53
CA GLY A 42 -0.96 -40.52 0.59
C GLY A 42 0.03 -39.46 0.14
N LEU A 43 0.98 -39.81 -0.76
CA LEU A 43 1.92 -38.85 -1.33
C LEU A 43 1.22 -37.75 -2.13
N ASN A 44 0.25 -38.10 -2.97
CA ASN A 44 -0.52 -37.13 -3.74
C ASN A 44 -1.36 -36.21 -2.84
N ALA A 45 -1.94 -36.74 -1.76
CA ALA A 45 -2.67 -35.95 -0.78
C ALA A 45 -1.74 -34.97 -0.05
N MET A 46 -0.55 -35.43 0.38
CA MET A 46 0.45 -34.56 1.02
C MET A 46 0.98 -33.48 0.07
N SER A 47 1.36 -33.84 -1.17
CA SER A 47 1.79 -32.86 -2.17
C SER A 47 0.67 -31.87 -2.51
N GLY A 48 -0.58 -32.34 -2.55
CA GLY A 48 -1.76 -31.50 -2.72
C GLY A 48 -1.97 -30.50 -1.58
N ALA A 49 -1.76 -30.92 -0.33
CA ALA A 49 -1.83 -30.02 0.83
C ALA A 49 -0.69 -28.99 0.82
N GLN A 50 0.55 -29.42 0.57
CA GLN A 50 1.72 -28.52 0.52
C GLN A 50 1.61 -27.48 -0.60
N SER A 51 1.13 -27.88 -1.78
CA SER A 51 0.90 -26.94 -2.89
C SER A 51 -0.25 -25.99 -2.58
N PHE A 52 -1.27 -26.42 -1.83
CA PHE A 52 -2.35 -25.53 -1.38
C PHE A 52 -1.87 -24.52 -0.35
N GLU A 53 -1.14 -24.97 0.68
CA GLU A 53 -0.51 -24.11 1.69
C GLU A 53 0.41 -23.07 1.04
N ALA A 54 1.18 -23.48 0.03
CA ALA A 54 2.03 -22.55 -0.70
C ALA A 54 1.24 -21.50 -1.48
N ALA A 55 0.11 -21.89 -2.06
CA ALA A 55 -0.75 -20.96 -2.78
C ALA A 55 -1.43 -19.97 -1.81
N GLU A 56 -1.89 -20.42 -0.63
CA GLU A 56 -2.42 -19.53 0.41
C GLU A 56 -1.34 -18.57 0.93
N ALA A 57 -0.14 -19.07 1.21
CA ALA A 57 0.98 -18.24 1.65
C ALA A 57 1.30 -17.15 0.63
N GLY A 58 1.26 -17.47 -0.67
CA GLY A 58 1.45 -16.49 -1.73
C GLY A 58 0.35 -15.42 -1.80
N LEU A 59 -0.91 -15.74 -1.48
CA LEU A 59 -1.97 -14.73 -1.39
C LEU A 59 -1.73 -13.78 -0.22
N THR A 60 -1.40 -14.32 0.96
CA THR A 60 -1.11 -13.52 2.16
C THR A 60 0.12 -12.64 1.95
N ASP A 61 1.19 -13.18 1.36
CA ASP A 61 2.43 -12.44 1.07
C ASP A 61 2.18 -11.18 0.21
N VAL A 62 1.33 -11.28 -0.81
CA VAL A 62 0.98 -10.11 -1.66
C VAL A 62 0.17 -9.07 -0.90
N LEU A 63 -0.76 -9.51 -0.03
CA LEU A 63 -1.60 -8.61 0.74
C LEU A 63 -0.80 -7.89 1.84
N ASP A 64 0.09 -8.61 2.51
CA ASP A 64 0.92 -8.07 3.59
C ASP A 64 2.02 -7.15 3.05
N ASN A 65 2.58 -7.47 1.88
CA ASN A 65 3.62 -6.69 1.22
C ASN A 65 3.08 -5.94 -0.01
N TRP A 66 1.89 -5.36 0.10
CA TRP A 66 1.25 -4.65 -1.01
C TRP A 66 2.06 -3.41 -1.41
N ASP A 67 2.76 -3.48 -2.55
CA ASP A 67 3.50 -2.35 -3.12
C ASP A 67 2.53 -1.38 -3.82
N THR A 68 2.16 -0.32 -3.10
CA THR A 68 1.28 0.74 -3.59
C THR A 68 1.86 1.42 -4.83
N SER A 69 3.17 1.64 -4.86
CA SER A 69 3.85 2.29 -5.97
C SER A 69 3.69 1.48 -7.26
N ILE A 70 3.80 0.15 -7.19
CA ILE A 70 3.75 -0.74 -8.35
C ILE A 70 2.30 -1.06 -8.72
N TYR A 71 1.52 -1.58 -7.78
CA TYR A 71 0.20 -2.13 -8.08
C TYR A 71 -0.84 -1.05 -8.35
N ASN A 72 -0.84 0.05 -7.59
CA ASN A 72 -1.84 1.12 -7.78
C ASN A 72 -1.60 1.91 -9.08
N ALA A 73 -0.38 1.86 -9.63
CA ALA A 73 0.00 2.48 -10.89
C ALA A 73 -0.31 1.63 -12.14
N MET A 74 -0.70 0.36 -11.98
CA MET A 74 -1.06 -0.51 -13.12
C MET A 74 -2.27 0.06 -13.88
N ALA A 75 -2.33 -0.07 -15.20
CA ALA A 75 -3.55 0.31 -15.92
C ALA A 75 -4.68 -0.68 -15.62
N THR A 76 -5.94 -0.23 -15.68
CA THR A 76 -7.09 -1.14 -15.54
C THR A 76 -7.05 -2.20 -16.65
N GLY A 77 -7.08 -3.48 -16.25
CA GLY A 77 -6.92 -4.64 -17.11
C GLY A 77 -5.50 -5.21 -17.15
N ASP A 78 -4.50 -4.46 -16.69
CA ASP A 78 -3.11 -4.96 -16.66
C ASP A 78 -2.95 -6.08 -15.67
N THR A 79 -2.03 -7.00 -16.00
CA THR A 79 -1.70 -8.15 -15.17
C THR A 79 -0.19 -8.24 -14.99
N MET A 80 0.26 -8.28 -13.74
CA MET A 80 1.64 -8.45 -13.35
C MET A 80 1.86 -9.83 -12.75
N THR A 81 2.84 -10.57 -13.27
CA THR A 81 3.28 -11.85 -12.69
C THR A 81 4.52 -11.61 -11.86
N LEU A 82 4.49 -11.99 -10.59
CA LEU A 82 5.60 -11.85 -9.66
C LEU A 82 6.58 -13.02 -9.81
N PRO A 83 7.85 -12.85 -9.40
CA PRO A 83 8.82 -13.94 -9.36
C PRO A 83 8.35 -15.10 -8.48
N SER A 84 8.86 -16.30 -8.77
CA SER A 84 8.59 -17.48 -7.94
C SER A 84 9.28 -17.37 -6.58
N VAL A 85 8.57 -17.66 -5.50
CA VAL A 85 9.13 -17.67 -4.13
C VAL A 85 9.14 -19.11 -3.60
N SER A 86 10.29 -19.55 -3.10
CA SER A 86 10.48 -20.88 -2.54
C SER A 86 10.14 -20.92 -1.05
N MET A 87 9.36 -21.92 -0.65
CA MET A 87 9.04 -22.21 0.76
C MET A 87 9.87 -23.36 1.33
N GLY A 88 10.84 -23.86 0.56
CA GLY A 88 11.63 -25.02 0.92
C GLY A 88 10.98 -26.35 0.57
N GLY A 89 11.79 -27.41 0.60
CA GLY A 89 11.36 -28.77 0.27
C GLY A 89 10.76 -28.91 -1.14
N ASN A 90 11.28 -28.21 -2.15
CA ASN A 90 10.77 -28.21 -3.53
C ASN A 90 9.31 -27.74 -3.64
N THR A 91 8.90 -26.84 -2.75
CA THR A 91 7.59 -26.18 -2.78
C THR A 91 7.78 -24.70 -3.04
N TRP A 92 6.99 -24.13 -3.94
CA TRP A 92 7.06 -22.71 -4.28
C TRP A 92 5.68 -22.19 -4.68
N TYR A 93 5.53 -20.86 -4.72
CA TYR A 93 4.38 -20.21 -5.29
C TYR A 93 4.79 -19.16 -6.34
N VAL A 94 3.85 -18.86 -7.23
CA VAL A 94 3.94 -17.76 -8.20
C VAL A 94 2.66 -16.97 -8.13
N ASN A 95 2.77 -15.67 -7.93
CA ASN A 95 1.63 -14.78 -7.78
C ASN A 95 1.37 -13.98 -9.06
N ARG A 96 0.11 -13.66 -9.30
CA ARG A 96 -0.35 -12.82 -10.40
C ARG A 96 -1.36 -11.82 -9.86
N VAL A 97 -1.06 -10.54 -10.04
CA VAL A 97 -1.90 -9.42 -9.64
C VAL A 97 -2.51 -8.81 -10.90
N THR A 98 -3.83 -8.67 -10.94
CA THR A 98 -4.56 -8.06 -12.05
C THR A 98 -5.39 -6.90 -11.53
N ARG A 99 -5.25 -5.71 -12.12
CA ARG A 99 -6.11 -4.58 -11.80
C ARG A 99 -7.43 -4.71 -12.54
N MET A 100 -8.53 -4.88 -11.82
CA MET A 100 -9.86 -5.09 -12.41
C MET A 100 -10.58 -3.78 -12.71
N ASN A 101 -10.43 -2.79 -11.82
CA ASN A 101 -10.87 -1.41 -11.99
C ASN A 101 -10.03 -0.49 -11.07
N ASP A 102 -10.47 0.75 -10.87
CA ASP A 102 -9.73 1.73 -10.08
C ASP A 102 -9.43 1.27 -8.65
N ASN A 103 -10.33 0.50 -8.03
CA ASN A 103 -10.28 0.13 -6.61
C ASN A 103 -10.27 -1.39 -6.36
N LEU A 104 -10.36 -2.24 -7.38
CA LEU A 104 -10.50 -3.69 -7.25
C LEU A 104 -9.36 -4.40 -7.95
N PHE A 105 -8.74 -5.34 -7.25
CA PHE A 105 -7.67 -6.19 -7.73
C PHE A 105 -8.03 -7.65 -7.59
N GLN A 106 -7.61 -8.45 -8.55
CA GLN A 106 -7.60 -9.91 -8.47
C GLN A 106 -6.18 -10.36 -8.19
N ILE A 107 -5.99 -11.15 -7.15
CA ILE A 107 -4.72 -11.77 -6.81
C ILE A 107 -4.91 -13.27 -6.99
N ILE A 108 -4.07 -13.90 -7.81
CA ILE A 108 -4.06 -15.34 -8.02
C ILE A 108 -2.69 -15.86 -7.59
N SER A 109 -2.67 -16.86 -6.73
CA SER A 109 -1.45 -17.57 -6.36
C SER A 109 -1.50 -19.01 -6.85
N ALA A 110 -0.45 -19.43 -7.53
CA ALA A 110 -0.23 -20.80 -7.97
C ALA A 110 0.88 -21.44 -7.15
N GLY A 111 0.50 -22.29 -6.19
CA GLY A 111 1.41 -23.10 -5.40
C GLY A 111 1.71 -24.44 -6.08
N ALA A 112 2.97 -24.83 -6.11
CA ALA A 112 3.44 -26.05 -6.76
C ALA A 112 4.43 -26.81 -5.86
N LYS A 113 4.37 -28.14 -5.96
CA LYS A 113 5.27 -29.08 -5.30
C LYS A 113 5.94 -29.95 -6.36
N ALA A 114 7.26 -30.05 -6.34
CA ALA A 114 8.00 -30.97 -7.18
C ALA A 114 8.70 -32.09 -6.40
N ASP A 115 9.03 -33.15 -7.12
CA ASP A 115 9.98 -34.17 -6.66
C ASP A 115 11.43 -33.63 -6.72
N ALA A 116 12.39 -34.47 -6.28
CA ALA A 116 13.81 -34.12 -6.30
C ALA A 116 14.38 -33.96 -7.72
N GLY A 117 13.71 -34.49 -8.75
CA GLY A 117 14.06 -34.35 -10.16
C GLY A 117 13.44 -33.12 -10.83
N GLY A 118 12.62 -32.34 -10.11
CA GLY A 118 11.96 -31.15 -10.63
C GLY A 118 10.61 -31.41 -11.31
N ASN A 119 10.08 -32.64 -11.28
CA ASN A 119 8.76 -32.93 -11.83
C ASN A 119 7.66 -32.43 -10.88
N ILE A 120 6.70 -31.67 -11.40
CA ILE A 120 5.57 -31.17 -10.61
C ILE A 120 4.69 -32.37 -10.19
N MET A 121 4.64 -32.62 -8.88
CA MET A 121 3.81 -33.66 -8.26
C MET A 121 2.38 -33.17 -8.02
N ALA A 122 2.22 -31.90 -7.65
CA ALA A 122 0.94 -31.28 -7.42
C ALA A 122 1.02 -29.77 -7.65
N GLN A 123 -0.07 -29.20 -8.17
CA GLN A 123 -0.27 -27.77 -8.30
C GLN A 123 -1.66 -27.41 -7.81
N ARG A 124 -1.76 -26.29 -7.09
CA ARG A 124 -3.00 -25.71 -6.59
C ARG A 124 -2.98 -24.23 -6.90
N VAL A 125 -4.14 -23.73 -7.33
CA VAL A 125 -4.30 -22.32 -7.65
C VAL A 125 -5.46 -21.80 -6.82
N VAL A 126 -5.21 -20.72 -6.10
CA VAL A 126 -6.21 -20.01 -5.31
C VAL A 126 -6.22 -18.55 -5.76
N GLY A 127 -7.36 -17.90 -5.60
CA GLY A 127 -7.53 -16.51 -5.96
C GLY A 127 -8.27 -15.77 -4.87
N THR A 128 -7.96 -14.49 -4.73
CA THR A 128 -8.72 -13.56 -3.91
C THR A 128 -9.02 -12.26 -4.66
N PHE A 129 -10.14 -11.64 -4.33
CA PHE A 129 -10.41 -10.25 -4.70
C PHE A 129 -10.08 -9.34 -3.53
N ALA A 130 -9.31 -8.30 -3.81
CA ALA A 130 -8.94 -7.28 -2.84
C ALA A 130 -9.41 -5.90 -3.31
N ARG A 131 -9.91 -5.10 -2.36
CA ARG A 131 -10.30 -3.71 -2.60
C ARG A 131 -9.27 -2.77 -1.97
N LEU A 132 -8.96 -1.69 -2.66
CA LEU A 132 -8.17 -0.61 -2.09
C LEU A 132 -8.95 0.14 -1.01
N ILE A 133 -8.36 0.23 0.18
CA ILE A 133 -8.80 1.10 1.27
C ILE A 133 -7.84 2.28 1.31
N MET A 134 -8.39 3.48 1.15
CA MET A 134 -7.64 4.73 1.23
C MET A 134 -7.56 5.17 2.69
N PRO A 135 -6.42 5.75 3.13
CA PRO A 135 -6.38 6.47 4.39
C PRO A 135 -7.41 7.60 4.37
N LEU A 136 -8.12 7.79 5.47
CA LEU A 136 -9.08 8.86 5.66
C LEU A 136 -8.47 9.94 6.55
N VAL A 137 -7.89 10.97 5.92
CA VAL A 137 -7.35 12.13 6.65
C VAL A 137 -8.45 13.18 6.76
N ASP A 138 -8.86 13.52 7.98
CA ASP A 138 -9.91 14.52 8.24
C ASP A 138 -9.38 15.95 8.02
N MET A 139 -9.23 16.33 6.75
CA MET A 139 -8.80 17.67 6.36
C MET A 139 -10.01 18.51 5.98
N THR A 140 -10.64 19.13 6.97
CA THR A 140 -11.81 20.02 6.76
C THR A 140 -11.43 21.51 6.73
N ALA A 141 -10.15 21.82 6.51
CA ALA A 141 -9.62 23.18 6.43
C ALA A 141 -8.31 23.22 5.64
N ALA A 142 -7.90 24.39 5.15
CA ALA A 142 -6.59 24.55 4.52
C ALA A 142 -5.45 24.27 5.51
N ILE A 143 -5.63 24.73 6.76
CA ILE A 143 -4.72 24.47 7.87
C ILE A 143 -5.51 23.97 9.08
N THR A 144 -5.07 22.86 9.66
CA THR A 144 -5.57 22.34 10.94
C THR A 144 -4.43 22.30 11.96
N VAL A 145 -4.58 22.95 13.11
CA VAL A 145 -3.53 23.00 14.16
C VAL A 145 -4.06 22.72 15.56
N ASN A 146 -3.38 21.89 16.34
CA ASN A 146 -3.75 21.62 17.73
C ASN A 146 -3.07 22.61 18.70
N GLY A 147 -3.38 23.89 18.55
CA GLY A 147 -2.80 24.95 19.37
C GLY A 147 -2.85 26.31 18.69
N THR A 148 -2.07 27.25 19.21
CA THR A 148 -1.99 28.60 18.62
C THR A 148 -1.11 28.59 17.37
N MET A 149 -1.44 29.45 16.40
CA MET A 149 -0.61 29.69 15.23
C MET A 149 -0.36 31.18 15.03
N THR A 150 0.77 31.50 14.42
CA THR A 150 1.10 32.87 14.01
C THR A 150 1.20 32.96 12.49
N ILE A 151 0.45 33.87 11.89
CA ILE A 151 0.48 34.13 10.45
C ILE A 151 0.96 35.56 10.21
N GLY A 152 1.80 35.78 9.21
CA GLY A 152 2.18 37.14 8.84
C GLY A 152 2.93 37.30 7.53
N GLY A 153 3.42 38.51 7.30
CA GLY A 153 4.08 38.87 6.03
C GLY A 153 3.07 39.01 4.90
N SER A 154 3.36 38.40 3.75
CA SER A 154 2.49 38.26 2.58
C SER A 154 1.96 36.82 2.44
N THR A 155 1.79 36.12 3.56
CA THR A 155 1.23 34.77 3.57
C THR A 155 -0.23 34.80 3.12
N GLU A 156 -0.67 33.75 2.44
CA GLU A 156 -2.06 33.52 2.04
C GLU A 156 -2.51 32.14 2.51
N VAL A 157 -3.71 32.06 3.07
CA VAL A 157 -4.36 30.82 3.48
C VAL A 157 -5.75 30.80 2.87
N SER A 158 -6.11 29.76 2.13
CA SER A 158 -7.42 29.68 1.49
C SER A 158 -8.03 28.31 1.67
N GLY A 159 -9.16 28.25 2.36
CA GLY A 159 -10.03 27.08 2.48
C GLY A 159 -10.93 26.86 1.27
N VAL A 160 -10.85 27.71 0.25
CA VAL A 160 -11.55 27.51 -1.03
C VAL A 160 -10.96 26.29 -1.71
N ASP A 161 -11.79 25.35 -2.13
CA ASP A 161 -11.30 24.22 -2.90
C ASP A 161 -10.92 24.67 -4.30
N GLU A 162 -9.63 24.53 -4.63
CA GLU A 162 -9.14 24.84 -5.97
C GLU A 162 -8.31 23.67 -6.51
N ASN A 163 -8.57 23.32 -7.77
CA ASN A 163 -7.76 22.34 -8.48
C ASN A 163 -6.45 22.99 -8.92
N PRO A 164 -5.29 22.35 -8.67
CA PRO A 164 -4.01 22.85 -9.16
C PRO A 164 -4.02 23.11 -10.66
N VAL A 165 -3.23 24.09 -11.10
CA VAL A 165 -3.14 24.46 -12.50
C VAL A 165 -2.74 23.24 -13.34
N GLY A 166 -3.52 22.94 -14.37
CA GLY A 166 -3.30 21.80 -15.27
C GLY A 166 -3.92 20.48 -14.80
N TRP A 167 -4.56 20.43 -13.63
CA TRP A 167 -5.13 19.18 -13.09
C TRP A 167 -6.62 18.99 -13.41
N SER A 168 -7.28 19.97 -14.03
CA SER A 168 -8.74 19.95 -14.28
C SER A 168 -9.25 18.71 -15.05
N GLY A 169 -8.43 18.05 -15.87
CA GLY A 169 -8.79 16.80 -16.56
C GLY A 169 -8.60 15.53 -15.72
N SER A 170 -8.00 15.64 -14.53
CA SER A 170 -7.66 14.52 -13.63
C SER A 170 -8.40 14.59 -12.29
N CYS A 171 -9.23 15.61 -12.09
CA CYS A 171 -9.91 15.93 -10.84
C CYS A 171 -11.42 16.05 -11.06
N ALA A 172 -12.19 15.81 -10.01
CA ALA A 172 -13.58 16.24 -9.97
C ALA A 172 -13.67 17.78 -9.93
N THR A 173 -14.88 18.31 -10.10
CA THR A 173 -15.13 19.73 -9.83
C THR A 173 -14.84 20.03 -8.37
N PRO A 174 -14.18 21.16 -8.06
CA PRO A 174 -13.93 21.54 -6.67
C PRO A 174 -15.23 21.58 -5.85
N THR A 175 -15.09 21.22 -4.59
CA THR A 175 -16.13 21.16 -3.56
C THR A 175 -16.42 22.53 -2.97
N ASP A 176 -17.33 22.57 -1.99
CA ASP A 176 -17.64 23.81 -1.28
C ASP A 176 -16.43 24.32 -0.49
N THR A 177 -16.37 25.64 -0.32
CA THR A 177 -15.35 26.30 0.50
C THR A 177 -15.41 25.77 1.94
N LEU A 178 -14.25 25.37 2.46
CA LEU A 178 -14.06 24.91 3.83
C LEU A 178 -13.47 26.02 4.71
N ALA A 179 -13.20 25.69 5.98
CA ALA A 179 -12.56 26.63 6.87
C ALA A 179 -11.15 26.99 6.39
N GLY A 180 -10.75 28.26 6.54
CA GLY A 180 -9.37 28.66 6.25
C GLY A 180 -8.40 28.03 7.25
N ILE A 181 -8.69 28.24 8.54
CA ILE A 181 -7.93 27.68 9.65
C ILE A 181 -8.88 27.00 10.64
N ARG A 182 -8.60 25.75 10.99
CA ARG A 182 -9.27 25.00 12.06
C ARG A 182 -8.28 24.77 13.21
N SER A 183 -8.67 25.07 14.44
CA SER A 183 -7.77 24.99 15.58
C SER A 183 -8.48 24.60 16.88
N SER A 184 -7.77 23.86 17.73
CA SER A 184 -8.20 23.61 19.12
C SER A 184 -8.05 24.86 20.01
N SER A 185 -7.23 25.83 19.61
CA SER A 185 -7.11 27.14 20.26
C SER A 185 -8.21 28.09 19.80
N THR A 186 -8.62 29.01 20.68
CA THR A 186 -9.55 30.10 20.34
C THR A 186 -8.85 31.31 19.71
N THR A 187 -7.52 31.27 19.53
CA THR A 187 -6.73 32.40 19.06
C THR A 187 -5.75 32.03 17.95
N VAL A 188 -5.65 32.91 16.96
CA VAL A 188 -4.60 32.96 15.94
C VAL A 188 -3.96 34.34 16.00
N ASN A 189 -2.63 34.37 16.04
CA ASN A 189 -1.86 35.60 16.05
C ASN A 189 -1.59 36.05 14.62
N THR A 190 -1.87 37.30 14.30
CA THR A 190 -1.59 37.87 12.97
C THR A 190 -0.54 38.97 13.08
N ASN A 191 0.50 38.90 12.25
CA ASN A 191 1.59 39.86 12.20
C ASN A 191 1.68 40.53 10.82
N GLY A 192 1.70 41.86 10.80
CA GLY A 192 1.82 42.65 9.58
C GLY A 192 0.47 43.06 8.97
N ALA A 193 0.50 44.14 8.19
CA ALA A 193 -0.71 44.80 7.70
C ALA A 193 -1.56 43.90 6.78
N ASN A 194 -0.93 43.06 5.96
CA ASN A 194 -1.61 42.23 4.97
C ASN A 194 -2.46 41.11 5.57
N CYS A 195 -2.19 40.70 6.82
CA CYS A 195 -2.99 39.69 7.51
C CYS A 195 -3.70 40.22 8.76
N SER A 196 -3.81 41.54 8.92
CA SER A 196 -4.53 42.13 10.05
C SER A 196 -5.99 41.67 10.05
N GLY A 197 -6.46 41.14 11.17
CA GLY A 197 -7.83 40.65 11.30
C GLY A 197 -8.16 39.46 10.39
N LEU A 198 -7.15 38.62 10.08
CA LEU A 198 -7.28 37.46 9.19
C LEU A 198 -7.63 37.84 7.73
N ALA A 199 -7.30 39.06 7.29
CA ALA A 199 -7.52 39.49 5.90
C ALA A 199 -6.78 38.62 4.86
N CYS A 200 -5.74 37.90 5.27
CA CYS A 200 -5.00 36.98 4.41
C CYS A 200 -5.55 35.54 4.40
N VAL A 201 -6.65 35.31 5.11
CA VAL A 201 -7.29 34.01 5.26
C VAL A 201 -8.64 34.04 4.56
N GLU A 202 -8.84 33.19 3.58
CA GLU A 202 -10.11 32.95 2.92
C GLU A 202 -10.66 31.59 3.36
N GLY A 203 -11.98 31.50 3.55
CA GLY A 203 -12.64 30.27 4.01
C GLY A 203 -14.00 30.55 4.64
N ASP A 204 -14.82 29.51 4.77
CA ASP A 204 -16.14 29.57 5.40
C ASP A 204 -16.22 28.53 6.54
N PRO A 205 -15.97 28.92 7.81
CA PRO A 205 -15.52 30.24 8.26
C PRO A 205 -14.02 30.48 8.01
N GLN A 206 -13.56 31.73 8.03
CA GLN A 206 -12.13 32.05 7.92
C GLN A 206 -11.30 31.39 9.04
N PHE A 207 -11.84 31.37 10.25
CA PHE A 207 -11.23 30.73 11.42
C PHE A 207 -12.27 30.01 12.28
N GLN A 208 -12.06 28.71 12.44
CA GLN A 208 -12.79 27.83 13.35
C GLN A 208 -11.89 27.52 14.56
N GLY A 209 -12.01 28.34 15.60
CA GLY A 209 -11.23 28.19 16.83
C GLY A 209 -12.00 27.48 17.95
N GLY A 210 -11.26 26.90 18.89
CA GLY A 210 -11.82 26.19 20.05
C GLY A 210 -12.54 24.90 19.67
N ASP A 211 -12.17 24.28 18.56
CA ASP A 211 -12.81 23.09 18.06
C ASP A 211 -12.38 21.86 18.88
N PRO A 212 -13.30 21.20 19.62
CA PRO A 212 -12.97 20.05 20.46
C PRO A 212 -12.62 18.80 19.66
N THR A 213 -12.93 18.77 18.35
CA THR A 213 -12.61 17.64 17.47
C THR A 213 -11.19 17.71 16.91
N VAL A 214 -10.49 18.83 17.12
CA VAL A 214 -9.04 18.94 16.89
C VAL A 214 -8.32 18.42 18.14
N ASP A 215 -8.21 17.10 18.23
CA ASP A 215 -7.49 16.41 19.31
C ASP A 215 -6.34 15.57 18.76
N SER A 216 -5.64 14.81 19.60
CA SER A 216 -4.52 13.98 19.15
C SER A 216 -4.93 12.88 18.15
N THR A 217 -6.20 12.46 18.11
CA THR A 217 -6.65 11.35 17.27
C THR A 217 -6.63 11.71 15.79
N ILE A 218 -7.03 12.92 15.41
CA ILE A 218 -7.05 13.35 13.99
C ILE A 218 -5.66 13.43 13.34
N PHE A 219 -4.59 13.43 14.15
CA PHE A 219 -3.20 13.42 13.68
C PHE A 219 -2.57 12.03 13.72
N ASN A 220 -3.22 11.04 14.34
CA ASN A 220 -2.65 9.72 14.60
C ASN A 220 -3.48 8.55 14.06
N ASP A 221 -4.75 8.76 13.70
CA ASP A 221 -5.64 7.75 13.11
C ASP A 221 -6.29 8.30 11.84
N PHE A 222 -6.05 7.60 10.72
CA PHE A 222 -6.55 7.95 9.40
C PHE A 222 -7.56 6.92 8.90
N GLY A 223 -8.58 6.63 9.71
CA GLY A 223 -9.66 5.71 9.34
C GLY A 223 -9.27 4.24 9.50
N GLY A 224 -8.53 3.91 10.56
CA GLY A 224 -8.05 2.55 10.85
C GLY A 224 -6.67 2.25 10.30
N ILE A 225 -5.92 3.28 9.91
CA ILE A 225 -4.47 3.25 9.62
C ILE A 225 -3.83 4.29 10.54
N SER A 226 -2.92 3.89 11.40
CA SER A 226 -2.24 4.83 12.30
C SER A 226 -1.15 5.65 11.58
N PHE A 227 -0.69 6.73 12.20
CA PHE A 227 0.47 7.49 11.71
C PHE A 227 1.70 6.59 11.54
N ASP A 228 1.98 5.72 12.50
CA ASP A 228 3.12 4.81 12.46
C ASP A 228 2.98 3.76 11.36
N GLU A 229 1.75 3.24 11.13
CA GLU A 229 1.48 2.31 10.04
C GLU A 229 1.67 2.99 8.68
N LEU A 230 1.20 4.23 8.52
CA LEU A 230 1.39 4.99 7.28
C LEU A 230 2.86 5.37 7.07
N ALA A 231 3.59 5.71 8.14
CA ALA A 231 5.03 5.99 8.11
C ALA A 231 5.87 4.74 7.78
N ALA A 232 5.46 3.57 8.26
CA ALA A 232 6.09 2.29 7.92
C ALA A 232 5.94 1.94 6.43
N MET A 233 4.90 2.46 5.77
CA MET A 233 4.68 2.33 4.33
C MET A 233 5.40 3.40 3.49
N ALA A 234 6.25 4.25 4.08
CA ALA A 234 6.90 5.33 3.36
C ALA A 234 7.75 4.82 2.19
N ASP A 235 7.50 5.38 0.99
CA ASP A 235 8.33 5.16 -0.19
C ASP A 235 9.69 5.86 -0.04
N ILE A 236 9.71 7.03 0.60
CA ILE A 236 10.90 7.87 0.75
C ILE A 236 11.06 8.28 2.21
N GLN A 237 12.25 8.04 2.78
CA GLN A 237 12.62 8.54 4.10
C GLN A 237 13.60 9.70 3.99
N VAL A 238 13.31 10.81 4.68
CA VAL A 238 14.10 12.04 4.60
C VAL A 238 14.52 12.52 5.99
N SER A 239 15.65 13.21 6.06
CA SER A 239 16.14 13.83 7.30
C SER A 239 16.98 15.06 7.01
N GLY A 240 17.17 15.90 8.02
CA GLY A 240 18.01 17.09 7.95
C GLY A 240 17.47 18.14 6.96
N THR A 241 18.36 18.72 6.16
CA THR A 241 17.99 19.73 5.16
C THR A 241 17.91 19.10 3.76
N ARG A 242 16.75 19.25 3.11
CA ARG A 242 16.50 18.82 1.73
C ARG A 242 16.47 20.02 0.80
N THR A 243 17.22 19.91 -0.29
CA THR A 243 17.33 20.92 -1.36
C THR A 243 17.37 20.22 -2.71
N GLY A 244 16.96 20.92 -3.77
CA GLY A 244 17.05 20.37 -5.13
C GLY A 244 15.99 19.31 -5.44
N LEU A 245 14.85 19.36 -4.75
CA LEU A 245 13.71 18.48 -5.02
C LEU A 245 13.17 18.77 -6.42
N ALA A 246 13.24 17.75 -7.29
CA ALA A 246 12.81 17.84 -8.67
C ALA A 246 12.53 16.44 -9.22
N PRO A 247 11.60 16.31 -10.17
CA PRO A 247 11.33 15.02 -10.79
C PRO A 247 12.53 14.55 -11.63
N SER A 248 12.72 13.23 -11.66
CA SER A 248 13.76 12.58 -12.45
C SER A 248 13.20 11.37 -13.21
N LEU A 249 13.88 11.01 -14.31
CA LEU A 249 13.49 9.93 -15.20
C LEU A 249 14.61 8.91 -15.31
N THR A 250 14.23 7.65 -15.37
CA THR A 250 15.13 6.55 -15.72
C THR A 250 15.61 6.69 -17.16
N VAL A 251 16.81 6.17 -17.45
CA VAL A 251 17.39 6.12 -18.80
C VAL A 251 16.74 5.07 -19.73
N ALA A 252 15.61 4.48 -19.32
CA ALA A 252 14.87 3.50 -20.11
C ALA A 252 14.15 4.13 -21.31
N VAL A 253 13.80 3.33 -22.32
CA VAL A 253 13.01 3.77 -23.48
C VAL A 253 11.74 2.91 -23.57
N PRO A 254 10.53 3.48 -23.39
CA PRO A 254 10.26 4.89 -23.05
C PRO A 254 10.74 5.24 -21.62
N PRO A 255 11.05 6.53 -21.35
CA PRO A 255 11.49 6.97 -20.02
C PRO A 255 10.37 6.78 -19.00
N ARG A 256 10.74 6.26 -17.84
CA ARG A 256 9.84 6.04 -16.70
C ARG A 256 10.25 6.93 -15.55
N CYS A 257 9.32 7.26 -14.66
CA CYS A 257 9.64 7.99 -13.44
C CYS A 257 10.70 7.24 -12.62
N ASP A 258 11.76 7.94 -12.22
CA ASP A 258 12.82 7.32 -11.42
C ASP A 258 12.46 7.32 -9.94
N ARG A 259 11.94 6.19 -9.47
CA ARG A 259 11.54 6.01 -8.07
C ARG A 259 12.70 5.66 -7.13
N SER A 260 13.91 5.47 -7.68
CA SER A 260 15.10 5.20 -6.88
C SER A 260 15.84 6.47 -6.44
N ASP A 261 15.42 7.63 -6.97
CA ASP A 261 15.95 8.93 -6.59
C ASP A 261 15.15 9.54 -5.43
N ASP A 262 15.77 9.62 -4.25
CA ASP A 262 15.15 10.19 -3.04
C ASP A 262 14.74 11.67 -3.16
N ASN A 263 15.19 12.38 -4.20
CA ASN A 263 14.78 13.76 -4.48
C ASN A 263 13.61 13.87 -5.47
N ASN A 264 13.22 12.75 -6.08
CA ASN A 264 12.07 12.68 -6.97
C ASN A 264 10.80 12.47 -6.17
N TRP A 265 10.11 13.56 -5.85
CA TRP A 265 8.82 13.51 -5.16
C TRP A 265 7.66 13.62 -6.15
N GLY A 266 7.84 13.18 -7.40
CA GLY A 266 6.84 13.30 -8.45
C GLY A 266 6.86 14.64 -9.19
N GLU A 267 5.98 14.76 -10.18
CA GLU A 267 5.86 15.97 -11.03
C GLU A 267 4.43 16.52 -10.95
N PRO A 268 4.20 17.62 -10.23
CA PRO A 268 2.88 18.24 -10.17
C PRO A 268 2.52 19.01 -11.45
N TYR A 269 3.48 19.36 -12.31
CA TYR A 269 3.18 20.14 -13.50
C TYR A 269 2.82 19.25 -14.69
N PHE A 270 1.58 19.38 -15.15
CA PHE A 270 1.13 18.69 -16.35
C PHE A 270 1.81 19.24 -17.61
N GLY A 271 2.25 18.36 -18.51
CA GLY A 271 2.80 18.74 -19.82
C GLY A 271 4.29 19.13 -19.83
N THR A 272 5.02 18.90 -18.74
CA THR A 272 6.50 18.99 -18.75
C THR A 272 7.12 17.74 -19.37
N GLY A 273 8.44 17.75 -19.59
CA GLY A 273 9.20 16.56 -20.01
C GLY A 273 9.17 15.39 -19.02
N PHE A 274 8.54 15.56 -17.84
CA PHE A 274 8.48 14.59 -16.75
C PHE A 274 7.09 13.97 -16.55
N ALA A 275 6.24 13.95 -17.59
CA ALA A 275 4.87 13.43 -17.51
C ALA A 275 4.77 11.99 -16.94
N ALA A 276 5.82 11.17 -17.07
CA ALA A 276 5.88 9.84 -16.46
C ALA A 276 5.80 9.87 -14.91
N CYS A 277 6.19 10.98 -14.27
CA CYS A 277 6.11 11.19 -12.83
C CYS A 277 4.81 11.88 -12.37
N PHE A 278 3.90 12.23 -13.28
CA PHE A 278 2.68 12.97 -12.93
C PHE A 278 1.72 12.18 -12.02
N ASN A 279 1.71 10.85 -12.14
CA ASN A 279 0.92 9.96 -11.30
C ASN A 279 1.75 9.31 -10.17
N TYR A 280 2.95 9.82 -9.90
CA TYR A 280 3.79 9.35 -8.81
C TYR A 280 3.57 10.24 -7.57
N PHE A 281 2.93 9.68 -6.54
CA PHE A 281 2.58 10.35 -5.28
C PHE A 281 3.13 9.50 -4.12
N PRO A 282 4.44 9.58 -3.83
CA PRO A 282 5.03 8.80 -2.75
C PRO A 282 4.52 9.23 -1.38
N ILE A 283 4.60 8.32 -0.41
CA ILE A 283 4.58 8.64 1.02
C ILE A 283 6.01 9.04 1.42
N ILE A 284 6.20 10.29 1.79
CA ILE A 284 7.47 10.85 2.27
C ILE A 284 7.40 10.94 3.79
N TYR A 285 8.34 10.31 4.49
CA TYR A 285 8.38 10.29 5.95
C TYR A 285 9.69 10.88 6.49
N ALA A 286 9.57 11.79 7.43
CA ALA A 286 10.66 12.33 8.23
C ALA A 286 10.49 11.88 9.69
N PRO A 287 11.34 10.97 10.21
CA PRO A 287 11.25 10.51 11.61
C PRO A 287 11.66 11.59 12.62
N HIS A 288 12.30 12.66 12.16
CA HIS A 288 12.78 13.77 12.98
C HIS A 288 12.53 15.10 12.26
N ASN A 289 13.01 16.19 12.85
CA ASN A 289 12.94 17.52 12.26
C ASN A 289 13.53 17.54 10.85
N VAL A 290 12.81 18.17 9.93
CA VAL A 290 13.22 18.28 8.52
C VAL A 290 13.06 19.72 8.05
N ARG A 291 14.06 20.18 7.29
CA ARG A 291 14.01 21.47 6.60
C ARG A 291 13.96 21.25 5.10
N ILE A 292 12.97 21.80 4.43
CA ILE A 292 12.83 21.76 2.98
C ILE A 292 13.08 23.15 2.42
N SER A 293 13.99 23.25 1.46
CA SER A 293 14.40 24.52 0.87
C SER A 293 14.35 24.46 -0.65
N GLY A 294 13.24 24.98 -1.21
CA GLY A 294 12.96 25.04 -2.63
C GLY A 294 12.66 23.69 -3.29
N GLY A 295 12.33 23.74 -4.58
CA GLY A 295 11.96 22.56 -5.37
C GLY A 295 10.44 22.32 -5.39
N ARG A 296 10.03 21.19 -5.96
CA ARG A 296 8.61 20.79 -6.02
C ARG A 296 8.41 19.30 -5.83
N GLY A 297 7.24 18.91 -5.34
CA GLY A 297 6.85 17.52 -5.15
C GLY A 297 5.36 17.35 -4.88
N GLN A 298 4.92 16.11 -4.82
CA GLN A 298 3.54 15.72 -4.55
C GLN A 298 3.49 14.38 -3.80
N GLY A 299 2.41 14.12 -3.09
CA GLY A 299 2.27 12.89 -2.29
C GLY A 299 1.77 13.16 -0.88
N ILE A 300 2.09 12.28 0.04
CA ILE A 300 1.78 12.43 1.47
C ILE A 300 3.08 12.77 2.19
N LEU A 301 3.15 13.91 2.88
CA LEU A 301 4.31 14.27 3.69
C LEU A 301 3.98 14.06 5.18
N LEU A 302 4.69 13.13 5.81
CA LEU A 302 4.60 12.80 7.23
C LEU A 302 5.87 13.27 7.94
N VAL A 303 5.72 14.02 9.03
CA VAL A 303 6.86 14.51 9.83
C VAL A 303 6.59 14.25 11.30
N GLU A 304 7.41 13.42 11.94
CA GLU A 304 7.28 13.11 13.37
C GLU A 304 7.92 14.17 14.28
N GLY A 305 8.66 15.12 13.70
CA GLY A 305 9.20 16.29 14.40
C GLY A 305 8.67 17.63 13.86
N ASP A 306 9.54 18.63 13.86
CA ASP A 306 9.28 19.96 13.30
C ASP A 306 9.53 20.01 11.78
N LEU A 307 8.66 20.72 11.07
CA LEU A 307 8.81 21.00 9.64
C LEU A 307 9.22 22.46 9.41
N GLU A 308 10.37 22.69 8.80
CA GLU A 308 10.79 24.03 8.33
C GLU A 308 10.71 24.14 6.81
N LEU A 309 9.93 25.09 6.30
CA LEU A 309 9.79 25.38 4.88
C LEU A 309 10.44 26.72 4.50
N SER A 310 11.20 26.69 3.40
CA SER A 310 11.86 27.88 2.85
C SER A 310 12.11 27.73 1.35
N GLY A 311 12.57 28.79 0.70
CA GLY A 311 13.03 28.71 -0.69
C GLY A 311 11.93 28.56 -1.74
N GLY A 312 10.66 28.77 -1.39
CA GLY A 312 9.53 28.70 -2.31
C GLY A 312 9.25 27.28 -2.77
N MET A 313 9.42 26.29 -1.88
CA MET A 313 9.06 24.91 -2.21
C MET A 313 7.56 24.82 -2.54
N GLU A 314 7.19 23.94 -3.46
CA GLU A 314 5.79 23.64 -3.78
C GLU A 314 5.47 22.16 -3.48
N PHE A 315 4.43 21.91 -2.71
CA PHE A 315 4.02 20.56 -2.33
C PHE A 315 2.53 20.35 -2.58
N TYR A 316 2.18 19.25 -3.25
CA TYR A 316 0.81 18.91 -3.63
C TYR A 316 0.34 17.63 -2.94
N GLY A 317 -0.55 17.76 -1.96
CA GLY A 317 -1.12 16.68 -1.16
C GLY A 317 -1.20 17.01 0.32
N PRO A 318 -1.54 16.03 1.18
CA PRO A 318 -1.62 16.23 2.62
C PRO A 318 -0.22 16.34 3.23
N VAL A 319 -0.05 17.34 4.11
CA VAL A 319 1.14 17.50 4.95
C VAL A 319 0.73 17.34 6.40
N ILE A 320 1.24 16.31 7.08
CA ILE A 320 0.90 15.97 8.46
C ILE A 320 2.16 16.02 9.32
N VAL A 321 2.17 16.91 10.30
CA VAL A 321 3.34 17.20 11.15
C VAL A 321 2.95 17.00 12.60
N GLN A 322 3.70 16.17 13.35
CA GLN A 322 3.48 15.94 14.77
C GLN A 322 3.99 17.13 15.61
N GLY A 323 5.13 17.73 15.23
CA GLY A 323 5.67 18.93 15.85
C GLY A 323 5.00 20.22 15.35
N ARG A 324 5.78 21.29 15.26
CA ARG A 324 5.33 22.57 14.70
C ARG A 324 5.73 22.72 13.24
N VAL A 325 5.04 23.63 12.55
CA VAL A 325 5.39 24.05 11.19
C VAL A 325 5.94 25.47 11.21
N ARG A 326 7.09 25.68 10.58
CA ARG A 326 7.70 26.99 10.42
C ARG A 326 8.00 27.28 8.96
N SER A 327 7.31 28.25 8.39
CA SER A 327 7.54 28.72 7.02
C SER A 327 8.05 30.16 7.04
N THR A 328 9.19 30.43 6.40
CA THR A 328 9.85 31.76 6.44
C THR A 328 10.47 32.15 5.09
N GLY A 329 10.76 33.45 4.91
CA GLY A 329 11.42 33.96 3.69
C GLY A 329 10.49 33.94 2.49
N THR A 330 10.89 33.28 1.40
CA THR A 330 9.99 33.01 0.26
C THR A 330 8.93 31.96 0.57
N GLY A 331 8.94 31.38 1.78
CA GLY A 331 7.92 30.47 2.27
C GLY A 331 7.94 29.10 1.59
N GLY A 332 6.90 28.32 1.90
CA GLY A 332 6.50 27.14 1.16
C GLY A 332 5.04 27.30 0.72
N HIS A 333 4.73 26.70 -0.42
CA HIS A 333 3.41 26.69 -1.03
C HIS A 333 2.87 25.26 -0.94
N ILE A 334 1.80 25.08 -0.18
CA ILE A 334 1.15 23.79 0.04
C ILE A 334 -0.21 23.85 -0.65
N PHE A 335 -0.48 22.87 -1.50
CA PHE A 335 -1.73 22.68 -2.22
C PHE A 335 -2.33 21.34 -1.80
N GLY A 336 -3.47 21.35 -1.12
CA GLY A 336 -4.05 20.15 -0.50
C GLY A 336 -4.49 20.48 0.91
N GLY A 337 -3.59 20.32 1.88
CA GLY A 337 -3.75 20.97 3.17
C GLY A 337 -2.65 20.61 4.16
N LEU A 338 -2.62 21.35 5.27
CA LEU A 338 -1.58 21.25 6.30
C LEU A 338 -2.18 20.92 7.67
N MET A 339 -1.66 19.88 8.32
CA MET A 339 -2.00 19.51 9.70
C MET A 339 -0.76 19.61 10.58
N ALA A 340 -0.86 20.28 11.73
CA ALA A 340 0.20 20.33 12.74
C ALA A 340 -0.34 20.00 14.15
N ALA A 341 0.14 18.90 14.74
CA ALA A 341 -0.32 18.44 16.05
C ALA A 341 0.28 19.24 17.21
N GLN A 342 1.40 19.95 16.99
CA GLN A 342 2.06 20.80 17.99
C GLN A 342 2.24 20.10 19.34
N VAL A 343 2.73 18.86 19.32
CA VAL A 343 2.86 18.03 20.53
C VAL A 343 3.72 18.72 21.62
N ASP A 344 4.69 19.55 21.22
CA ASP A 344 5.54 20.33 22.13
C ASP A 344 4.92 21.67 22.58
N LEU A 345 3.67 21.97 22.21
CA LEU A 345 2.93 23.21 22.52
C LEU A 345 3.55 24.50 21.95
N ASP A 346 4.57 24.39 21.10
CA ASP A 346 5.15 25.52 20.40
C ASP A 346 4.25 26.00 19.25
N PRO A 347 4.04 27.32 19.08
CA PRO A 347 3.20 27.85 18.02
C PRO A 347 3.81 27.61 16.64
N SER A 348 3.00 27.10 15.71
CA SER A 348 3.33 27.05 14.28
C SER A 348 3.33 28.46 13.71
N THR A 349 4.29 28.76 12.82
CA THR A 349 4.47 30.10 12.25
C THR A 349 4.53 30.05 10.74
N LEU A 350 3.60 30.72 10.06
CA LEU A 350 3.64 30.93 8.61
C LEU A 350 3.91 32.41 8.34
N THR A 351 5.10 32.72 7.85
CA THR A 351 5.53 34.10 7.58
C THR A 351 6.25 34.20 6.23
N GLY A 352 6.49 35.42 5.78
CA GLY A 352 7.13 35.65 4.48
C GLY A 352 6.09 35.58 3.35
N ASN A 353 6.34 34.77 2.33
CA ASN A 353 5.45 34.54 1.18
C ASN A 353 4.94 33.09 1.13
N SER A 354 4.34 32.63 2.22
CA SER A 354 3.83 31.25 2.29
C SER A 354 2.42 31.15 1.72
N LEU A 355 2.06 30.00 1.17
CA LEU A 355 0.71 29.71 0.70
C LEU A 355 0.22 28.38 1.27
N ALA A 356 -0.98 28.36 1.82
CA ALA A 356 -1.71 27.14 2.13
C ALA A 356 -3.06 27.18 1.43
N GLN A 357 -3.17 26.47 0.30
CA GLN A 357 -4.37 26.37 -0.50
C GLN A 357 -5.02 25.00 -0.29
N PHE A 358 -6.29 24.99 0.10
CA PHE A 358 -7.05 23.75 0.17
C PHE A 358 -7.27 23.19 -1.24
N SER A 359 -7.07 21.88 -1.40
CA SER A 359 -7.36 21.19 -2.66
C SER A 359 -7.80 19.76 -2.42
N SER A 360 -9.09 19.49 -2.57
CA SER A 360 -9.63 18.13 -2.47
C SER A 360 -9.00 17.21 -3.51
N CYS A 361 -8.68 17.70 -4.70
CA CYS A 361 -8.05 16.88 -5.72
C CYS A 361 -6.63 16.46 -5.35
N ALA A 362 -5.81 17.36 -4.80
CA ALA A 362 -4.46 17.00 -4.35
C ALA A 362 -4.51 15.96 -3.24
N LEU A 363 -5.44 16.12 -2.29
CA LEU A 363 -5.70 15.14 -1.24
C LEU A 363 -6.14 13.79 -1.81
N GLU A 364 -7.19 13.76 -2.64
CA GLU A 364 -7.71 12.51 -3.20
C GLU A 364 -6.66 11.77 -4.03
N ARG A 365 -5.86 12.47 -4.84
CA ARG A 365 -4.83 11.82 -5.67
C ARG A 365 -3.71 11.23 -4.81
N ALA A 366 -3.26 11.93 -3.77
CA ALA A 366 -2.26 11.42 -2.85
C ALA A 366 -2.79 10.23 -2.02
N LEU A 367 -4.00 10.35 -1.45
CA LEU A 367 -4.62 9.29 -0.64
C LEU A 367 -4.98 8.05 -1.46
N ARG A 368 -5.41 8.21 -2.72
CA ARG A 368 -5.61 7.09 -3.66
C ARG A 368 -4.31 6.37 -3.98
N ALA A 369 -3.21 7.11 -4.15
CA ALA A 369 -1.91 6.50 -4.41
C ALA A 369 -1.41 5.68 -3.21
N ALA A 370 -1.67 6.14 -1.98
CA ALA A 370 -1.32 5.45 -0.74
C ALA A 370 -2.28 4.31 -0.33
N ALA A 371 -3.30 4.01 -1.13
CA ALA A 371 -4.32 3.04 -0.74
C ALA A 371 -3.77 1.61 -0.69
N THR A 372 -4.11 0.85 0.36
CA THR A 372 -3.68 -0.54 0.55
C THR A 372 -4.78 -1.52 0.17
N ALA A 373 -4.39 -2.68 -0.37
CA ALA A 373 -5.35 -3.72 -0.68
C ALA A 373 -5.78 -4.48 0.58
N ARG A 374 -7.10 -4.58 0.81
CA ARG A 374 -7.68 -5.52 1.78
C ARG A 374 -8.60 -6.52 1.09
N PRO A 375 -8.61 -7.80 1.50
CA PRO A 375 -9.52 -8.78 0.95
C PRO A 375 -10.97 -8.37 1.18
N LEU A 376 -11.87 -8.75 0.26
CA LEU A 376 -13.31 -8.49 0.45
C LEU A 376 -13.84 -9.23 1.68
N GLY A 377 -14.79 -8.61 2.40
CA GLY A 377 -15.36 -9.20 3.63
C GLY A 377 -16.13 -10.51 3.40
N GLU A 378 -16.66 -10.73 2.20
CA GLU A 378 -17.38 -11.95 1.83
C GLU A 378 -16.94 -12.45 0.47
N ARG A 379 -16.87 -13.77 0.29
CA ARG A 379 -16.57 -14.44 -1.00
C ARG A 379 -15.27 -13.98 -1.65
N ALA A 380 -14.31 -13.48 -0.86
CA ALA A 380 -13.01 -13.07 -1.38
C ALA A 380 -12.27 -14.26 -1.97
N TRP A 381 -12.32 -15.41 -1.30
CA TRP A 381 -11.54 -16.59 -1.64
C TRP A 381 -12.22 -17.48 -2.69
N MET A 382 -11.44 -17.94 -3.68
CA MET A 382 -11.85 -18.96 -4.63
C MET A 382 -10.71 -19.94 -4.94
N GLN A 383 -11.02 -21.24 -5.00
CA GLN A 383 -10.13 -22.18 -5.66
C GLN A 383 -10.30 -22.03 -7.18
N VAL A 384 -9.19 -21.77 -7.87
CA VAL A 384 -9.17 -21.69 -9.33
C VAL A 384 -8.68 -23.03 -9.85
N TYR A 385 -9.46 -23.65 -10.73
CA TYR A 385 -8.97 -24.78 -11.51
C TYR A 385 -8.48 -24.20 -12.84
N SER A 386 -7.20 -24.41 -13.18
CA SER A 386 -6.73 -23.95 -14.48
C SER A 386 -7.54 -24.67 -15.56
N LEU A 387 -8.19 -23.89 -16.42
CA LEU A 387 -8.48 -24.34 -17.77
C LEU A 387 -7.16 -24.12 -18.51
N ASN A 388 -6.42 -25.19 -18.75
CA ASN A 388 -5.27 -25.14 -19.65
C ASN A 388 -5.65 -24.54 -21.00
#